data_AF-A0AAU8DA57-F1
#
_entry.id   AF-A0AAU8DA57-F1
#
_cell.length_a   1.000
_cell.length_b   1.000
_cell.length_c   1.000
_cell.angle_alpha   90.00
_cell.angle_beta   90.00
_cell.angle_gamma   90.00
#
_symmetry.space_group_name_H-M   'P 1'
#
loop_
_entity.id
_entity.type
_entity.pdbx_description
1 polymer ?
#
loop_
_entity_poly.entity_id
_entity_poly.type
_entity_poly.pdbx_seq_one_letter_code
_entity_poly.pdbx_strand_id
1 'polypeptide(L)' 'MAVRWIYDTEGKPAYYQEGQYVYTQTGTCEFFENGGWWYRMHGGGAAAYYVSNGWVYTPDGKAVFHYGDRDD' A
#
# COMPACT_ATOMS: atom_id res chain seq x y z
N MET A 1 -2.68 -17.64 -0.09
CA MET A 1 -2.06 -16.34 0.23
C MET A 1 -3.19 -15.33 0.35
N ALA A 2 -3.28 -14.58 1.44
CA ALA A 2 -4.33 -13.59 1.62
C ALA A 2 -3.94 -12.31 0.88
N VAL A 3 -4.74 -11.90 -0.10
CA VAL A 3 -4.61 -10.61 -0.75
C VAL A 3 -5.35 -9.58 0.08
N ARG A 4 -4.69 -8.47 0.41
CA ARG A 4 -5.32 -7.32 1.07
C ARG A 4 -5.50 -6.19 0.07
N TRP A 5 -6.72 -5.70 -0.06
CA TRP A 5 -6.98 -4.54 -0.91
C TRP A 5 -6.61 -3.25 -0.17
N ILE A 6 -6.01 -2.33 -0.91
CA ILE A 6 -5.70 -0.99 -0.44
C ILE A 6 -6.54 -0.01 -1.26
N TYR A 7 -7.27 0.82 -0.52
CA TYR A 7 -8.20 1.78 -1.07
C TYR A 7 -7.68 3.18 -0.84
N ASP A 8 -7.97 4.09 -1.76
CA ASP A 8 -7.72 5.51 -1.56
C ASP A 8 -8.68 6.10 -0.51
N THR A 9 -8.44 7.34 -0.11
CA THR A 9 -9.31 8.08 0.82
C THR A 9 -10.77 8.24 0.36
N GLU A 10 -11.07 8.12 -0.93
CA GLU A 10 -12.42 8.07 -1.49
C GLU A 10 -13.03 6.65 -1.49
N GLY A 11 -12.30 5.64 -0.98
CA GLY A 11 -12.75 4.25 -0.92
C GLY A 11 -12.63 3.49 -2.25
N LYS A 12 -11.90 4.02 -3.23
CA LYS A 12 -11.69 3.33 -4.52
C LYS A 12 -10.47 2.41 -4.40
N PRO A 13 -10.52 1.17 -4.92
CA PRO A 13 -9.36 0.29 -4.91
C PRO A 13 -8.22 0.92 -5.72
N ALA A 14 -7.09 1.15 -5.08
CA ALA A 14 -5.89 1.72 -5.71
C ALA A 14 -4.82 0.65 -5.93
N TYR A 15 -4.61 -0.19 -4.91
CA TYR A 15 -3.58 -1.22 -4.91
C TYR A 15 -4.08 -2.49 -4.24
N TYR A 16 -3.32 -3.58 -4.39
CA TYR A 16 -3.50 -4.78 -3.58
C TYR A 16 -2.15 -5.30 -3.10
N GLN A 17 -2.10 -5.78 -1.86
CA GLN A 17 -0.92 -6.39 -1.27
C GLN A 17 -1.06 -7.91 -1.29
N GLU A 18 -0.05 -8.57 -1.84
CA GLU A 18 0.12 -10.02 -1.74
C GLU A 18 1.45 -10.33 -1.03
N GLY A 19 1.35 -10.85 0.20
CA GLY A 19 2.52 -11.02 1.06
C GLY A 19 3.14 -9.66 1.40
N GLN A 20 4.39 -9.44 0.98
CA GLN A 20 5.10 -8.16 1.18
C GLN A 20 5.06 -7.26 -0.06
N TYR A 21 4.48 -7.71 -1.17
CA TYR A 21 4.50 -6.99 -2.43
C TYR A 21 3.19 -6.25 -2.64
N VAL A 22 3.26 -5.00 -3.07
CA VAL A 22 2.11 -4.14 -3.36
C VAL A 22 2.04 -3.90 -4.86
N TYR A 23 0.90 -4.27 -5.42
CA TYR A 23 0.64 -4.25 -6.85
C TYR A 23 -0.43 -3.22 -7.19
N THR A 24 -0.30 -2.60 -8.35
CA THR A 24 -1.37 -1.81 -8.97
C THR A 24 -2.52 -2.72 -9.37
N GLN A 25 -3.69 -2.15 -9.66
CA GLN A 25 -4.83 -2.90 -10.19
C GLN A 25 -4.55 -3.65 -11.50
N THR A 26 -3.53 -3.22 -12.26
CA THR A 26 -3.09 -3.89 -13.49
C THR A 26 -2.14 -5.06 -13.25
N GLY A 27 -1.79 -5.34 -12.00
CA GLY A 27 -0.87 -6.42 -11.62
C GLY A 27 0.61 -6.03 -11.65
N THR A 28 0.93 -4.74 -11.76
CA THR A 28 2.31 -4.27 -11.74
C THR A 28 2.79 -4.11 -10.30
N CYS A 29 3.89 -4.75 -9.93
CA CYS A 29 4.48 -4.57 -8.60
C CYS A 29 5.13 -3.19 -8.51
N GLU A 30 4.58 -2.31 -7.69
CA GLU A 30 5.04 -0.92 -7.57
C GLU A 30 5.79 -0.68 -6.26
N PHE A 31 5.37 -1.34 -5.18
CA PHE A 31 5.99 -1.21 -3.87
C PHE A 31 6.27 -2.56 -3.20
N PHE A 32 7.17 -2.52 -2.23
CA PHE A 32 7.47 -3.61 -1.31
C PHE A 32 7.33 -3.10 0.13
N GLU A 33 6.53 -3.77 0.93
CA GLU A 33 6.32 -3.48 2.33
C GLU A 33 7.35 -4.22 3.19
N ASN A 34 8.08 -3.47 4.00
CA ASN A 34 9.03 -3.99 4.96
C ASN A 34 8.96 -3.20 6.26
N GLY A 35 8.59 -3.87 7.36
CA GLY A 35 8.56 -3.26 8.69
C GLY A 35 7.58 -2.09 8.81
N GLY A 36 6.46 -2.13 8.08
CA GLY A 36 5.49 -1.05 8.06
C GLY A 36 5.87 0.12 7.15
N TRP A 37 6.87 -0.03 6.29
CA TRP A 37 7.24 0.98 5.30
C TRP A 37 7.13 0.43 3.89
N TRP A 38 6.62 1.22 2.96
CA TRP A 38 6.52 0.87 1.56
C TRP A 38 7.69 1.50 0.79
N TYR A 39 8.44 0.65 0.11
CA TYR A 39 9.59 1.04 -0.70
C TYR A 39 9.24 0.89 -2.16
N ARG A 40 9.59 1.89 -2.99
CA ARG A 40 9.41 1.77 -4.44
C ARG A 40 10.34 0.72 -5.01
N MET A 41 9.80 -0.22 -5.78
CA MET A 41 10.61 -1.17 -6.54
C MET A 41 11.41 -0.47 -7.64
N HIS A 42 10.80 0.53 -8.28
CA HIS A 42 11.41 1.29 -9.36
C HIS A 42 11.74 2.71 -8.87
N GLY A 43 13.04 3.04 -8.80
CA GLY A 43 13.49 4.40 -8.47
C GLY A 43 14.27 4.58 -7.17
N GLY A 44 15.15 3.65 -6.82
CA GLY A 44 16.25 3.92 -5.88
C GLY A 44 16.03 3.54 -4.41
N GLY A 45 15.02 2.73 -4.08
CA GLY A 45 14.87 2.11 -2.76
C GLY A 45 14.50 3.07 -1.62
N ALA A 46 14.04 4.29 -1.94
CA ALA A 46 13.52 5.21 -0.94
C ALA A 46 12.14 4.75 -0.43
N ALA A 47 11.90 4.93 0.86
CA ALA A 47 10.58 4.71 1.46
C ALA A 47 9.62 5.78 0.91
N ALA A 48 8.57 5.33 0.23
CA ALA A 48 7.55 6.19 -0.35
C ALA A 48 6.37 6.42 0.60
N TYR A 49 6.04 5.43 1.44
CA TYR A 49 4.93 5.53 2.38
C TYR A 49 5.24 4.77 3.67
N TYR A 50 4.52 5.10 4.75
CA TYR A 50 4.52 4.30 5.98
C TYR A 50 3.10 3.86 6.33
N VAL A 51 3.02 2.70 6.96
CA VAL A 51 1.79 2.07 7.41
C VAL A 51 1.67 2.28 8.92
N SER A 52 0.54 2.79 9.36
CA SER A 52 0.20 2.90 10.77
C SER A 52 -1.28 2.62 10.98
N ASN A 53 -1.61 1.72 11.89
CA ASN A 53 -2.98 1.38 12.27
C ASN A 53 -3.93 1.06 11.07
N GLY A 54 -3.43 0.34 10.06
CA GLY A 54 -4.20 0.00 8.86
C GLY A 54 -4.32 1.13 7.83
N TRP A 55 -3.69 2.28 8.06
CA TRP A 55 -3.62 3.40 7.12
C TRP A 55 -2.22 3.56 6.54
N VAL A 56 -2.15 4.08 5.32
CA VAL A 56 -0.92 4.36 4.58
C VAL A 56 -0.77 5.87 4.43
N TYR A 57 0.38 6.38 4.83
CA TYR A 57 0.69 7.79 4.92
C TYR A 57 1.90 8.14 4.06
N THR A 58 1.91 9.36 3.51
CA THR A 58 3.11 9.94 2.89
C THR A 58 4.17 10.24 3.95
N PRO A 59 5.45 10.45 3.55
CA PRO A 59 6.51 10.84 4.49
C PRO A 59 6.20 12.14 5.24
N ASP A 60 5.40 13.03 4.64
CA ASP A 60 4.87 14.26 5.26
C ASP A 60 3.73 14.03 6.27
N GLY A 61 3.31 12.78 6.49
CA GLY A 61 2.28 12.42 7.47
C GLY A 61 0.84 12.53 6.96
N LYS A 62 0.62 12.68 5.65
CA LYS A 62 -0.72 12.74 5.06
C LYS A 62 -1.23 11.34 4.75
N ALA A 63 -2.41 10.99 5.27
CA ALA A 63 -3.10 9.76 4.90
C ALA A 63 -3.47 9.81 3.40
N VAL A 64 -3.11 8.75 2.68
CA VAL A 64 -3.37 8.63 1.24
C VAL A 64 -4.12 7.36 0.88
N PHE A 65 -3.90 6.28 1.64
CA PHE A 65 -4.61 5.03 1.44
C PHE A 65 -4.95 4.36 2.76
N HIS A 66 -5.81 3.35 2.72
CA HIS A 66 -6.09 2.47 3.84
C HIS A 66 -6.24 1.03 3.36
N TYR A 67 -5.84 0.10 4.22
CA TYR A 67 -6.16 -1.30 4.04
C TYR A 67 -7.64 -1.49 4.29
N GLY A 68 -8.34 -2.07 3.32
CA GLY A 68 -9.72 -2.49 3.49
C GLY A 68 -9.76 -4.01 3.57
N ASP A 69 -10.48 -4.53 4.56
CA ASP A 69 -10.94 -5.90 4.52
C ASP A 69 -12.20 -5.94 3.66
N ARG A 70 -12.32 -6.94 2.78
CA ARG A 70 -13.57 -7.18 2.04
C ARG A 70 -14.51 -7.91 3.00
N ASP A 71 -14.95 -7.24 4.05
CA ASP A 71 -15.97 -7.75 4.96
C ASP A 71 -16.82 -6.56 5.45
N ASP A 72 -17.76 -6.16 4.59
CA ASP A 72 -19.16 -5.82 4.92
C ASP A 72 -20.01 -5.92 3.64
#